data_AF-A0A286B3M0-F1
#
_entry.id   AF-A0A286B3M0-F1
#
_cell.length_a   1.000
_cell.length_b   1.000
_cell.length_c   1.000
_cell.angle_alpha   90.00
_cell.angle_beta   90.00
_cell.angle_gamma   90.00
#
_symmetry.space_group_name_H-M   'P 1'
#
loop_
_entity.id
_entity.type
_entity.pdbx_description
1 polymer ?
#
loop_
_entity_poly.entity_id
_entity_poly.type
_entity_poly.pdbx_seq_one_letter_code
_entity_poly.pdbx_strand_id
1 'polypeptide(L)'
;MKKFAFALLMTLASLPLWAQSNAAAGNADLEGEKRRLSTEREAIEKRFVEERAACYKKFAVEDCLRESRSRRRTETDNIKRQETAINDILRQRSGAAELQKLDQKAGTQRPQDSREKQEQSIQGQKEREQRAADHATSRAATAAEAAERERQFQSKQQAHADEQAKAAQRQAEAPTAAKRFEDKQKRAEEHRASRERQNANRSKPRGAPLPAPAASSPTP
;
A
#
# COMPACT_ATOMS: atom_id res chain seq x y z
N MET A 1 -86.19 -7.07 33.07
CA MET A 1 -84.96 -7.80 32.66
C MET A 1 -84.20 -7.09 31.53
N LYS A 2 -83.96 -5.78 31.62
CA LYS A 2 -83.32 -4.99 30.54
C LYS A 2 -82.17 -4.10 31.03
N LYS A 3 -81.92 -4.09 32.34
CA LYS A 3 -80.89 -3.29 33.02
C LYS A 3 -79.61 -4.09 33.32
N PHE A 4 -79.70 -5.43 33.36
CA PHE A 4 -78.55 -6.31 33.61
C PHE A 4 -77.74 -6.62 32.33
N ALA A 5 -78.34 -6.45 31.14
CA ALA A 5 -77.64 -6.67 29.87
C ALA A 5 -76.61 -5.56 29.56
N PHE A 6 -76.80 -4.35 30.08
CA PHE A 6 -75.87 -3.23 29.87
C PHE A 6 -74.66 -3.25 30.81
N ALA A 7 -74.76 -3.90 31.97
CA ALA A 7 -73.65 -3.98 32.92
C ALA A 7 -72.60 -5.03 32.50
N LEU A 8 -73.00 -6.05 31.75
CA LEU A 8 -72.09 -7.10 31.27
C LEU A 8 -71.31 -6.71 30.00
N LEU A 9 -71.73 -5.64 29.31
CA LEU A 9 -71.11 -5.15 28.08
C LEU A 9 -70.08 -4.04 28.32
N MET A 10 -69.96 -3.54 29.56
CA MET A 10 -68.97 -2.52 29.96
C MET A 10 -67.73 -3.09 30.67
N THR A 11 -67.67 -4.39 30.94
CA THR A 11 -66.51 -5.04 31.56
C THR A 11 -65.59 -5.77 30.57
N LEU A 12 -65.97 -5.88 29.29
CA LEU A 12 -65.15 -6.51 28.23
C LEU A 12 -64.32 -5.52 27.40
N ALA A 13 -64.34 -4.22 27.70
CA ALA A 13 -63.68 -3.19 26.88
C ALA A 13 -62.36 -2.66 27.46
N SER A 14 -61.80 -3.25 28.52
CA SER A 14 -60.64 -2.69 29.25
C SER A 14 -59.31 -3.43 29.09
N LEU A 15 -59.12 -4.21 28.02
CA LEU A 15 -57.79 -4.72 27.62
C LEU A 15 -57.71 -4.72 26.09
N PRO A 16 -56.98 -3.77 25.48
CA PRO A 16 -55.55 -4.01 25.25
C PRO A 16 -54.71 -2.72 25.25
N LEU A 17 -53.99 -2.43 26.34
CA LEU A 17 -52.98 -1.36 26.37
C LEU A 17 -51.54 -1.86 26.56
N TRP A 18 -51.27 -3.15 26.31
CA TRP A 18 -49.95 -3.76 26.48
C TRP A 18 -49.31 -4.19 25.15
N ALA A 19 -49.77 -3.64 24.02
CA ALA A 19 -49.25 -3.97 22.70
C ALA A 19 -48.24 -2.94 22.14
N GLN A 20 -48.07 -1.77 22.77
CA GLN A 20 -47.19 -0.71 22.26
C GLN A 20 -45.81 -0.61 22.95
N SER A 21 -45.52 -1.41 23.98
CA SER A 21 -44.24 -1.33 24.72
C SER A 21 -43.11 -2.19 24.17
N ASN A 22 -43.36 -3.10 23.22
CA ASN A 22 -42.32 -4.03 22.74
C ASN A 22 -41.23 -3.36 21.85
N ALA A 23 -41.56 -2.27 21.15
CA ALA A 23 -40.59 -1.61 20.26
C ALA A 23 -39.54 -0.78 21.03
N ALA A 24 -39.93 -0.13 22.13
CA ALA A 24 -39.01 0.60 23.01
C ALA A 24 -38.24 -0.36 23.93
N ALA A 25 -38.91 -1.39 24.46
CA ALA A 25 -38.28 -2.42 25.29
C ALA A 25 -37.16 -3.15 24.55
N GLY A 26 -37.39 -3.51 23.28
CA GLY A 26 -36.37 -4.23 22.48
C GLY A 26 -35.13 -3.41 22.11
N ASN A 27 -35.14 -2.08 22.19
CA ASN A 27 -33.94 -1.24 21.97
C ASN A 27 -33.23 -0.94 23.29
N ALA A 28 -33.98 -0.71 24.36
CA ALA A 28 -33.43 -0.53 25.71
C ALA A 28 -32.70 -1.80 26.19
N ASP A 29 -33.21 -2.98 25.81
CA ASP A 29 -32.61 -4.28 26.13
C ASP A 29 -31.25 -4.48 25.43
N LEU A 30 -31.15 -4.20 24.12
CA LEU A 30 -29.89 -4.32 23.37
C LEU A 30 -28.81 -3.34 23.84
N GLU A 31 -29.20 -2.12 24.23
CA GLU A 31 -28.28 -1.13 24.78
C GLU A 31 -27.79 -1.54 26.18
N GLY A 32 -28.65 -2.15 27.00
CA GLY A 32 -28.26 -2.77 28.26
C GLY A 32 -27.26 -3.92 28.04
N GLU A 33 -27.52 -4.77 27.07
CA GLU A 33 -26.67 -5.91 26.71
C GLU A 33 -25.28 -5.45 26.23
N LYS A 34 -25.22 -4.37 25.43
CA LYS A 34 -23.95 -3.74 25.03
C LYS A 34 -23.15 -3.23 26.22
N ARG A 35 -23.80 -2.57 27.19
CA ARG A 35 -23.13 -2.08 28.39
C ARG A 35 -22.59 -3.24 29.22
N ARG A 36 -23.35 -4.32 29.37
CA ARG A 36 -22.87 -5.55 30.03
C ARG A 36 -21.61 -6.09 29.36
N LEU A 37 -21.62 -6.22 28.03
CA LEU A 37 -20.48 -6.72 27.26
C LEU A 37 -19.25 -5.81 27.35
N SER A 38 -19.46 -4.49 27.36
CA SER A 38 -18.38 -3.52 27.59
C SER A 38 -17.73 -3.72 28.96
N THR A 39 -18.53 -3.86 30.02
CA THR A 39 -18.01 -4.11 31.37
C THR A 39 -17.29 -5.46 31.47
N GLU A 40 -17.80 -6.50 30.82
CA GLU A 40 -17.16 -7.81 30.78
C GLU A 40 -15.81 -7.76 30.06
N ARG A 41 -15.74 -7.05 28.94
CA ARG A 41 -14.48 -6.81 28.23
C ARG A 41 -13.46 -6.07 29.08
N GLU A 42 -13.88 -5.01 29.78
CA GLU A 42 -13.01 -4.29 30.71
C GLU A 42 -12.48 -5.19 31.83
N ALA A 43 -13.32 -6.10 32.34
CA ALA A 43 -12.90 -7.07 33.36
C ALA A 43 -11.84 -8.05 32.82
N ILE A 44 -11.98 -8.54 31.59
CA ILE A 44 -10.99 -9.39 30.92
C ILE A 44 -9.67 -8.63 30.71
N GLU A 45 -9.73 -7.38 30.25
CA GLU A 45 -8.52 -6.56 30.05
C GLU A 45 -7.79 -6.30 31.37
N LYS A 46 -8.51 -6.00 32.45
CA LYS A 46 -7.92 -5.85 33.80
C LYS A 46 -7.21 -7.13 34.24
N ARG A 47 -7.89 -8.28 34.15
CA ARG A 47 -7.29 -9.59 34.47
C ARG A 47 -6.05 -9.87 33.63
N PHE A 48 -6.09 -9.59 32.33
CA PHE A 48 -4.94 -9.78 31.45
C PHE A 48 -3.73 -8.93 31.85
N VAL A 49 -3.95 -7.68 32.25
CA VAL A 49 -2.86 -6.80 32.74
C VAL A 49 -2.24 -7.35 34.02
N GLU A 50 -3.07 -7.82 34.96
CA GLU A 50 -2.63 -8.44 36.21
C GLU A 50 -1.85 -9.75 35.96
N GLU A 51 -2.38 -10.63 35.12
CA GLU A 51 -1.72 -11.88 34.71
C GLU A 51 -0.38 -11.61 34.03
N ARG A 52 -0.31 -10.60 33.15
CA ARG A 52 0.93 -10.21 32.49
C ARG A 52 1.98 -9.74 33.49
N ALA A 53 1.60 -8.93 34.48
CA ALA A 53 2.50 -8.52 35.56
C ALA A 53 2.98 -9.72 36.41
N ALA A 54 2.09 -10.69 36.65
CA ALA A 54 2.45 -11.94 37.34
C ALA A 54 3.40 -12.82 36.49
N CYS A 55 3.24 -12.86 35.16
CA CYS A 55 4.11 -13.64 34.28
C CYS A 55 5.57 -13.19 34.32
N TYR A 56 5.83 -11.88 34.42
CA TYR A 56 7.19 -11.35 34.55
C TYR A 56 7.91 -11.77 35.83
N LYS A 57 7.20 -12.30 36.82
CA LYS A 57 7.78 -12.83 38.07
C LYS A 57 8.10 -14.33 37.99
N LYS A 58 7.81 -15.01 36.88
CA LYS A 58 8.03 -16.44 36.68
C LYS A 58 9.32 -16.69 35.90
N PHE A 59 9.87 -17.90 36.01
CA PHE A 59 11.03 -18.31 35.22
C PHE A 59 10.68 -18.54 33.74
N ALA A 60 9.55 -19.18 33.45
CA ALA A 60 9.05 -19.41 32.09
C ALA A 60 8.15 -18.25 31.62
N VAL A 61 8.71 -17.05 31.49
CA VAL A 61 7.96 -15.82 31.15
C VAL A 61 7.25 -15.96 29.80
N GLU A 62 7.95 -16.41 28.75
CA GLU A 62 7.39 -16.49 27.40
C GLU A 62 6.21 -17.47 27.29
N ASP A 63 6.30 -18.63 27.95
CA ASP A 63 5.20 -19.60 27.95
C ASP A 63 4.00 -19.07 28.74
N CYS A 64 4.25 -18.40 29.88
CA CYS A 64 3.19 -17.74 30.65
C CYS A 64 2.49 -16.64 29.85
N LEU A 65 3.27 -15.78 29.15
CA LEU A 65 2.73 -14.71 28.32
C LEU A 65 1.91 -15.27 27.14
N ARG A 66 2.36 -16.37 26.54
CA ARG A 66 1.63 -17.05 25.46
C ARG A 66 0.28 -17.56 25.94
N GLU A 67 0.25 -18.22 27.10
CA GLU A 67 -0.97 -18.75 27.70
C GLU A 67 -1.96 -17.63 28.08
N SER A 68 -1.49 -16.57 28.75
CA SER A 68 -2.32 -15.41 29.11
C SER A 68 -2.92 -14.73 27.87
N ARG A 69 -2.14 -14.59 26.77
CA ARG A 69 -2.65 -14.08 25.48
C ARG A 69 -3.69 -15.02 24.85
N SER A 70 -3.48 -16.33 24.93
CA SER A 70 -4.41 -17.34 24.41
C SER A 70 -5.77 -17.29 25.14
N ARG A 71 -5.72 -17.20 26.48
CA ARG A 71 -6.90 -17.07 27.33
C ARG A 71 -7.69 -15.79 27.02
N ARG A 72 -7.02 -14.63 27.01
CA ARG A 72 -7.63 -13.35 26.65
C ARG A 72 -8.31 -13.41 25.27
N ARG A 73 -7.65 -14.00 24.28
CA ARG A 73 -8.22 -14.15 22.93
C ARG A 73 -9.53 -14.93 22.98
N THR A 74 -9.52 -16.10 23.62
CA THR A 74 -10.69 -16.99 23.71
C THR A 74 -11.87 -16.31 24.40
N GLU A 75 -11.63 -15.65 25.54
CA GLU A 75 -12.66 -14.93 26.28
C GLU A 75 -13.21 -13.73 25.48
N THR A 76 -12.34 -12.94 24.87
CA THR A 76 -12.73 -11.78 24.06
C THR A 76 -13.47 -12.18 22.78
N ASP A 77 -13.14 -13.32 22.18
CA ASP A 77 -13.77 -13.77 20.93
C ASP A 77 -15.25 -14.16 21.14
N ASN A 78 -15.63 -14.62 22.34
CA ASN A 78 -17.04 -14.81 22.68
C ASN A 78 -17.79 -13.46 22.70
N ILE A 79 -17.24 -12.47 23.41
CA ILE A 79 -17.81 -11.12 23.49
C ILE A 79 -17.98 -10.50 22.10
N LYS A 80 -16.94 -10.58 21.26
CA LYS A 80 -17.01 -10.05 19.88
C LYS A 80 -18.14 -10.66 19.06
N ARG A 81 -18.40 -11.97 19.20
CA ARG A 81 -19.53 -12.62 18.52
C ARG A 81 -20.86 -12.04 18.98
N GLN A 82 -21.04 -11.83 20.28
CA GLN A 82 -22.25 -11.24 20.83
C GLN A 82 -22.42 -9.78 20.38
N GLU A 83 -21.36 -8.96 20.45
CA GLU A 83 -21.39 -7.57 19.98
C GLU A 83 -21.71 -7.48 18.48
N THR A 84 -21.16 -8.38 17.67
CA THR A 84 -21.45 -8.45 16.23
C THR A 84 -22.92 -8.76 15.98
N ALA A 85 -23.49 -9.76 16.67
CA ALA A 85 -24.90 -10.11 16.55
C ALA A 85 -25.82 -8.93 16.93
N ILE A 86 -25.50 -8.22 18.02
CA ILE A 86 -26.26 -7.02 18.43
C ILE A 86 -26.15 -5.93 17.37
N ASN A 87 -24.95 -5.66 16.85
CA ASN A 87 -24.74 -4.62 15.83
C ASN A 87 -25.45 -4.96 14.51
N ASP A 88 -25.51 -6.23 14.12
CA ASP A 88 -26.25 -6.68 12.95
C ASP A 88 -27.77 -6.47 13.13
N ILE A 89 -28.32 -6.81 14.30
CA ILE A 89 -29.73 -6.53 14.63
C ILE A 89 -30.02 -5.03 14.54
N LEU A 90 -29.15 -4.19 15.11
CA LEU A 90 -29.32 -2.74 15.05
C LEU A 90 -29.22 -2.20 13.63
N ARG A 91 -28.31 -2.73 12.79
CA ARG A 91 -28.18 -2.37 11.38
C ARG A 91 -29.44 -2.74 10.59
N GLN A 92 -29.98 -3.93 10.82
CA GLN A 92 -31.22 -4.37 10.18
C GLN A 92 -32.40 -3.50 10.59
N ARG A 93 -32.53 -3.18 11.88
CA ARG A 93 -33.59 -2.30 12.39
C ARG A 93 -33.49 -0.88 11.82
N SER A 94 -32.29 -0.30 11.80
CA SER A 94 -32.10 1.04 11.24
C SER A 94 -32.34 1.08 9.74
N GLY A 95 -31.92 0.04 9.01
CA GLY A 95 -32.21 -0.12 7.58
C GLY A 95 -33.71 -0.24 7.31
N ALA A 96 -34.43 -1.08 8.07
CA ALA A 96 -35.89 -1.23 7.94
C ALA A 96 -36.63 0.09 8.27
N ALA A 97 -36.20 0.80 9.32
CA ALA A 97 -36.78 2.09 9.66
C ALA A 97 -36.54 3.15 8.57
N GLU A 98 -35.37 3.14 7.91
CA GLU A 98 -35.09 4.05 6.82
C GLU A 98 -35.90 3.70 5.55
N LEU A 99 -36.05 2.41 5.23
CA LEU A 99 -36.94 1.96 4.16
C LEU A 99 -38.38 2.42 4.41
N GLN A 100 -38.91 2.25 5.62
CA GLN A 100 -40.25 2.75 5.97
C GLN A 100 -40.39 4.26 5.77
N LYS A 101 -39.36 5.06 6.10
CA LYS A 101 -39.37 6.51 5.82
C LYS A 101 -39.35 6.80 4.33
N LEU A 102 -38.60 6.04 3.53
CA LEU A 102 -38.59 6.19 2.08
C LEU A 102 -39.94 5.83 1.47
N ASP A 103 -40.59 4.77 1.92
CA ASP A 103 -41.93 4.37 1.47
C ASP A 103 -42.97 5.44 1.82
N GLN A 104 -42.91 6.01 3.04
CA GLN A 104 -43.76 7.14 3.45
C GLN A 104 -43.51 8.40 2.58
N LYS A 105 -42.25 8.66 2.21
CA LYS A 105 -41.90 9.75 1.29
C LYS A 105 -42.28 9.47 -0.17
N ALA A 106 -42.30 8.20 -0.58
CA ALA A 106 -42.71 7.80 -1.93
C ALA A 106 -44.23 7.84 -2.10
N GLY A 107 -44.97 7.50 -1.04
CA GLY A 107 -46.44 7.61 -0.99
C GLY A 107 -46.96 9.05 -0.91
N THR A 108 -46.11 10.01 -0.57
CA THR A 108 -46.43 11.44 -0.67
C THR A 108 -45.95 11.98 -2.01
N GLN A 109 -46.82 12.66 -2.77
CA GLN A 109 -46.39 13.35 -3.98
C GLN A 109 -45.29 14.35 -3.61
N ARG A 110 -44.08 14.15 -4.15
CA ARG A 110 -42.99 15.12 -3.98
C ARG A 110 -43.50 16.47 -4.47
N PRO A 111 -43.44 17.53 -3.64
CA PRO A 111 -43.71 18.87 -4.14
C PRO A 111 -42.79 19.13 -5.33
N GLN A 112 -43.34 19.65 -6.43
CA GLN A 112 -42.54 19.98 -7.59
C GLN A 112 -41.45 20.96 -7.16
N ASP A 113 -40.19 20.57 -7.37
CA ASP A 113 -39.06 21.45 -7.11
C ASP A 113 -39.23 22.71 -7.97
N SER A 114 -39.06 23.88 -7.35
CA SER A 114 -39.07 25.15 -8.09
C SER A 114 -38.03 25.10 -9.21
N ARG A 115 -38.30 25.82 -10.30
CA ARG A 115 -37.38 25.91 -11.45
C ARG A 115 -35.94 26.24 -11.02
N GLU A 116 -35.79 27.12 -10.03
CA GLU A 116 -34.50 27.48 -9.46
C GLU A 116 -33.76 26.30 -8.80
N LYS A 117 -34.47 25.46 -8.03
CA LYS A 117 -33.88 24.24 -7.44
C LYS A 117 -33.49 23.21 -8.50
N GLN A 118 -34.27 23.11 -9.58
CA GLN A 118 -33.95 22.24 -10.71
C GLN A 118 -32.67 22.71 -11.41
N GLU A 119 -32.56 24.01 -11.68
CA GLU A 119 -31.37 24.63 -12.29
C GLU A 119 -30.13 24.46 -11.39
N GLN A 120 -30.25 24.67 -10.08
CA GLN A 120 -29.18 24.40 -9.12
C GLN A 120 -28.75 22.93 -9.08
N SER A 121 -29.70 21.98 -9.15
CA SER A 121 -29.40 20.55 -9.19
C SER A 121 -28.62 20.16 -10.46
N ILE A 122 -29.05 20.67 -11.62
CA ILE A 122 -28.36 20.47 -12.91
C ILE A 122 -26.96 21.06 -12.84
N GLN A 123 -26.80 22.28 -12.31
CA GLN A 123 -25.50 22.91 -12.20
C GLN A 123 -24.59 22.16 -11.24
N GLY A 124 -25.09 21.72 -10.10
CA GLY A 124 -24.35 20.90 -9.15
C GLY A 124 -23.96 19.53 -9.73
N GLN A 125 -24.78 18.96 -10.62
CA GLN A 125 -24.42 17.75 -11.35
C GLN A 125 -23.27 18.01 -12.34
N LYS A 126 -23.36 19.07 -13.15
CA LYS A 126 -22.28 19.46 -14.08
C LYS A 126 -20.96 19.70 -13.34
N GLU A 127 -21.00 20.37 -12.20
CA GLU A 127 -19.80 20.64 -11.40
C GLU A 127 -19.20 19.34 -10.83
N ARG A 128 -20.03 18.39 -10.40
CA ARG A 128 -19.56 17.06 -9.96
C ARG A 128 -18.91 16.29 -11.11
N GLU A 129 -19.51 16.35 -12.30
CA GLU A 129 -18.98 15.69 -13.50
C GLU A 129 -17.64 16.31 -13.93
N GLN A 130 -17.53 17.65 -13.91
CA GLN A 130 -16.28 18.36 -14.15
C GLN A 130 -15.19 17.95 -13.15
N ARG A 131 -15.48 18.00 -11.85
CA ARG A 131 -14.53 17.56 -10.81
C ARG A 131 -14.10 16.10 -11.01
N ALA A 132 -15.02 15.22 -11.40
CA ALA A 132 -14.69 13.82 -11.69
C ALA A 132 -13.74 13.70 -12.90
N ALA A 133 -13.97 14.47 -13.97
CA ALA A 133 -13.12 14.51 -15.15
C ALA A 133 -11.71 15.08 -14.84
N ASP A 134 -11.64 16.14 -14.04
CA ASP A 134 -10.37 16.74 -13.61
C ASP A 134 -9.57 15.75 -12.75
N HIS A 135 -10.22 15.07 -11.81
CA HIS A 135 -9.58 14.03 -11.02
C HIS A 135 -9.12 12.84 -11.86
N ALA A 136 -9.87 12.43 -12.88
CA ALA A 136 -9.45 11.38 -13.80
C ALA A 136 -8.20 11.79 -14.58
N THR A 137 -8.16 13.03 -15.08
CA THR A 137 -7.02 13.60 -15.80
C THR A 137 -5.78 13.70 -14.92
N SER A 138 -5.93 14.21 -13.69
CA SER A 138 -4.85 14.30 -12.71
C SER A 138 -4.27 12.92 -12.34
N ARG A 139 -5.14 11.91 -12.15
CA ARG A 139 -4.68 10.54 -11.91
C ARG A 139 -3.94 9.95 -13.10
N ALA A 140 -4.41 10.19 -14.32
CA ALA A 140 -3.73 9.73 -15.54
C ALA A 140 -2.34 10.38 -15.69
N ALA A 141 -2.23 11.69 -15.44
CA ALA A 141 -0.95 12.40 -15.46
C ALA A 141 0.02 11.84 -14.40
N THR A 142 -0.45 11.65 -13.17
CA THR A 142 0.37 11.08 -12.08
C THR A 142 0.87 9.66 -12.43
N ALA A 143 0.01 8.84 -13.05
CA ALA A 143 0.38 7.49 -13.47
C ALA A 143 1.41 7.50 -14.61
N ALA A 144 1.27 8.41 -15.58
CA ALA A 144 2.24 8.58 -16.66
C ALA A 144 3.62 9.00 -16.13
N GLU A 145 3.67 9.98 -15.23
CA GLU A 145 4.93 10.40 -14.59
C GLU A 145 5.56 9.28 -13.75
N ALA A 146 4.74 8.49 -13.04
CA ALA A 146 5.25 7.35 -12.27
C ALA A 146 5.88 6.29 -13.18
N ALA A 147 5.24 5.99 -14.33
CA ALA A 147 5.79 5.09 -15.33
C ALA A 147 7.09 5.63 -15.94
N GLU A 148 7.20 6.94 -16.16
CA GLU A 148 8.42 7.56 -16.65
C GLU A 148 9.55 7.48 -15.62
N ARG A 149 9.27 7.81 -14.35
CA ARG A 149 10.25 7.70 -13.25
C ARG A 149 10.77 6.28 -13.11
N GLU A 150 9.91 5.27 -13.25
CA GLU A 150 10.31 3.87 -13.22
C GLU A 150 11.25 3.51 -14.37
N ARG A 151 10.93 3.92 -15.61
CA ARG A 151 11.83 3.71 -16.77
C ARG A 151 13.18 4.38 -16.58
N GLN A 152 13.19 5.62 -16.07
CA GLN A 152 14.42 6.33 -15.78
C GLN A 152 15.24 5.61 -14.70
N PHE A 153 14.60 5.13 -13.64
CA PHE A 153 15.27 4.37 -12.59
C PHE A 153 15.87 3.06 -13.12
N GLN A 154 15.12 2.30 -13.91
CA GLN A 154 15.62 1.07 -14.54
C GLN A 154 16.80 1.33 -15.48
N SER A 155 16.72 2.37 -16.31
CA SER A 155 17.82 2.76 -17.20
C SER A 155 19.10 3.12 -16.43
N LYS A 156 18.98 3.83 -15.30
CA LYS A 156 20.11 4.16 -14.43
C LYS A 156 20.71 2.92 -13.77
N GLN A 157 19.87 1.99 -13.32
CA GLN A 157 20.34 0.71 -12.76
C GLN A 157 21.10 -0.11 -13.81
N GLN A 158 20.58 -0.22 -15.03
CA GLN A 158 21.24 -0.91 -16.13
C GLN A 158 22.59 -0.26 -16.46
N ALA A 159 22.63 1.06 -16.62
CA ALA A 159 23.87 1.79 -16.88
C ALA A 159 24.90 1.58 -15.76
N HIS A 160 24.46 1.58 -14.49
CA HIS A 160 25.35 1.32 -13.36
C HIS A 160 25.87 -0.13 -13.36
N ALA A 161 25.03 -1.11 -13.66
CA ALA A 161 25.43 -2.51 -13.79
C ALA A 161 26.44 -2.70 -14.93
N ASP A 162 26.22 -2.05 -16.08
CA ASP A 162 27.13 -2.10 -17.23
C ASP A 162 28.49 -1.47 -16.90
N GLU A 163 28.51 -0.33 -16.22
CA GLU A 163 29.76 0.30 -15.79
C GLU A 163 30.51 -0.56 -14.76
N GLN A 164 29.80 -1.19 -13.82
CA GLN A 164 30.39 -2.15 -12.89
C GLN A 164 30.98 -3.37 -13.61
N ALA A 165 30.27 -3.92 -14.60
CA ALA A 165 30.76 -5.05 -15.39
C ALA A 165 32.03 -4.68 -16.17
N LYS A 166 32.05 -3.51 -16.83
CA LYS A 166 33.25 -3.00 -17.52
C LYS A 166 34.41 -2.77 -16.56
N ALA A 167 34.15 -2.21 -15.38
CA ALA A 167 35.18 -1.99 -14.37
C ALA A 167 35.78 -3.31 -13.88
N ALA A 168 34.94 -4.31 -13.58
CA ALA A 168 35.37 -5.65 -13.20
C ALA A 168 36.20 -6.33 -14.31
N GLN A 169 35.78 -6.21 -15.58
CA GLN A 169 36.54 -6.74 -16.70
C GLN A 169 37.93 -6.08 -16.81
N ARG A 170 38.00 -4.75 -16.71
CA ARG A 170 39.30 -4.03 -16.73
C ARG A 170 40.22 -4.47 -15.59
N GLN A 171 39.66 -4.68 -14.39
CA GLN A 171 40.43 -5.17 -13.24
C GLN A 171 40.92 -6.61 -13.46
N ALA A 172 40.10 -7.49 -14.05
CA ALA A 172 40.49 -8.85 -14.37
C ALA A 172 41.56 -8.92 -15.48
N GLU A 173 41.52 -8.02 -16.46
CA GLU A 173 42.48 -7.95 -17.56
C GLU A 173 43.78 -7.22 -17.19
N ALA A 174 43.76 -6.36 -16.15
CA ALA A 174 44.90 -5.56 -15.69
C ALA A 174 46.22 -6.35 -15.49
N PRO A 175 46.26 -7.51 -14.80
CA PRO A 175 47.52 -8.24 -14.61
C PRO A 175 48.08 -8.79 -15.93
N THR A 176 47.22 -9.24 -16.84
CA THR A 176 47.64 -9.73 -18.16
C THR A 176 48.14 -8.58 -19.03
N ALA A 177 47.47 -7.44 -18.98
CA ALA A 177 47.90 -6.22 -19.68
C ALA A 177 49.26 -5.72 -19.17
N ALA A 178 49.47 -5.71 -17.85
CA ALA A 178 50.73 -5.32 -17.23
C ALA A 178 51.89 -6.24 -17.67
N LYS A 179 51.71 -7.57 -17.63
CA LYS A 179 52.71 -8.53 -18.12
C LYS A 179 53.06 -8.32 -19.59
N ARG A 180 52.06 -8.15 -20.45
CA ARG A 180 52.28 -7.87 -21.89
C ARG A 180 53.07 -6.58 -22.12
N PHE A 181 52.84 -5.57 -21.28
CA PHE A 181 53.57 -4.30 -21.35
C PHE A 181 55.03 -4.47 -20.93
N GLU A 182 55.28 -5.13 -19.80
CA GLU A 182 56.64 -5.46 -19.33
C GLU A 182 57.41 -6.29 -20.36
N ASP A 183 56.79 -7.32 -20.94
CA ASP A 183 57.41 -8.15 -21.98
C ASP A 183 57.77 -7.34 -23.23
N LYS A 184 56.90 -6.41 -23.63
CA LYS A 184 57.18 -5.51 -24.77
C LYS A 184 58.36 -4.60 -24.47
N GLN A 185 58.49 -4.08 -23.25
CA GLN A 185 59.64 -3.27 -22.86
C GLN A 185 60.93 -4.07 -22.90
N LYS A 186 60.95 -5.25 -22.29
CA LYS A 186 62.13 -6.16 -22.31
C LYS A 186 62.56 -6.49 -23.74
N ARG A 187 61.62 -6.86 -24.62
CA ARG A 187 61.92 -7.13 -26.03
C ARG A 187 62.48 -5.91 -26.76
N ALA A 188 61.98 -4.71 -26.46
CA ALA A 188 62.49 -3.49 -27.05
C ALA A 188 63.93 -3.18 -26.58
N GLU A 189 64.23 -3.40 -25.30
CA GLU A 189 65.58 -3.26 -24.73
C GLU A 189 66.56 -4.29 -25.30
N GLU A 190 66.16 -5.57 -25.34
CA GLU A 190 66.94 -6.64 -25.97
C GLU A 190 67.24 -6.36 -27.44
N HIS A 191 66.25 -5.84 -28.18
CA HIS A 191 66.44 -5.46 -29.56
C HIS A 191 67.44 -4.30 -29.71
N ARG A 192 67.35 -3.27 -28.85
CA ARG A 192 68.31 -2.15 -28.84
C ARG A 192 69.73 -2.65 -28.53
N ALA A 193 69.90 -3.44 -27.47
CA ALA A 193 71.20 -4.01 -27.09
C ALA A 193 71.78 -4.92 -28.19
N SER A 194 70.94 -5.73 -28.85
CA SER A 194 71.35 -6.57 -29.98
C SER A 194 71.85 -5.72 -31.16
N ARG A 195 71.12 -4.65 -31.51
CA ARG A 195 71.51 -3.72 -32.57
C ARG A 195 72.81 -2.98 -32.24
N GLU A 196 73.00 -2.57 -30.99
CA GLU A 196 74.26 -1.96 -30.52
C GLU A 196 75.44 -2.93 -30.62
N ARG A 197 75.28 -4.19 -30.18
CA ARG A 197 76.30 -5.24 -30.33
C ARG A 197 76.64 -5.50 -31.80
N GLN A 198 75.62 -5.62 -32.66
CA GLN A 198 75.83 -5.79 -34.09
C GLN A 198 76.56 -4.60 -34.72
N ASN A 199 76.25 -3.38 -34.30
CA ASN A 199 76.93 -2.18 -34.76
C ASN A 199 78.39 -2.13 -34.30
N ALA A 200 78.68 -2.49 -33.04
CA ALA A 200 80.03 -2.54 -32.49
C ALA A 200 80.91 -3.60 -33.18
N ASN A 201 80.33 -4.75 -33.52
CA ASN A 201 81.03 -5.83 -34.22
C ASN A 201 81.10 -5.64 -35.75
N ARG A 202 80.48 -4.58 -36.30
CA ARG A 202 80.45 -4.33 -37.74
C ARG A 202 81.71 -3.59 -38.18
N SER A 203 82.67 -4.33 -38.74
CA SER A 203 83.93 -3.81 -39.29
C SER A 203 83.84 -3.34 -40.76
N LYS A 204 82.69 -3.52 -41.42
CA LYS A 204 82.48 -3.16 -42.84
C LYS A 204 81.93 -1.74 -42.97
N PRO A 205 82.56 -0.83 -43.76
CA PRO A 205 82.11 0.55 -43.92
C PRO A 205 80.67 0.60 -44.46
N ARG A 206 79.89 1.63 -44.06
CA ARG A 206 78.56 1.86 -44.65
C ARG A 206 78.74 2.14 -46.14
N GLY A 207 77.96 1.44 -46.98
CA GLY A 207 77.91 1.71 -48.41
C GLY A 207 77.47 3.16 -48.68
N ALA A 208 77.93 3.72 -49.80
CA ALA A 208 77.58 5.08 -50.21
C ALA A 208 76.05 5.28 -50.23
N PRO A 209 75.55 6.45 -49.80
CA PRO A 209 74.12 6.73 -49.81
C PRO A 209 73.59 6.63 -51.25
N LEU A 210 72.39 6.03 -51.40
CA LEU A 210 71.69 5.99 -52.67
C LEU A 210 71.43 7.43 -53.18
N PRO A 211 71.48 7.67 -54.49
CA PRO A 211 71.27 8.99 -55.07
C PRO A 211 69.88 9.54 -54.69
N ALA A 212 69.83 10.83 -54.35
CA ALA A 212 68.57 11.51 -54.01
C ALA A 212 67.59 11.44 -55.19
N PRO A 213 66.28 11.20 -54.95
CA PRO A 213 65.29 11.25 -56.02
C PRO A 213 65.33 12.65 -56.66
N ALA A 214 65.48 12.69 -57.99
CA ALA A 214 65.54 13.93 -58.75
C ALA A 214 64.30 14.79 -58.45
N ALA A 215 64.52 15.99 -57.94
CA ALA A 215 63.49 17.01 -57.84
C ALA A 215 62.98 17.32 -59.26
N SER A 216 61.75 16.94 -59.56
CA SER A 216 61.00 17.46 -60.69
C SER A 216 60.87 18.97 -60.51
N SER A 217 61.61 19.73 -61.32
CA SER A 217 61.52 21.18 -61.43
C SER A 217 60.10 21.62 -61.84
N PRO A 218 59.51 22.65 -61.21
CA PRO A 218 58.33 23.31 -61.74
C PRO A 218 58.74 24.23 -62.90
N THR A 219 58.15 24.04 -64.07
CA THR A 219 58.28 24.92 -65.24
C THR A 219 57.30 26.11 -65.10
N PRO A 220 57.69 27.35 -65.46
CA PRO A 220 56.78 28.48 -65.59
C PRO A 220 55.82 28.35 -66.79
#